data_AF-A0A822B1D8-F1
#
_entry.id   AF-A0A822B1D8-F1
#
_cell.length_a   1.000
_cell.length_b   1.000
_cell.length_c   1.000
_cell.angle_alpha   90.00
_cell.angle_beta   90.00
_cell.angle_gamma   90.00
#
_symmetry.space_group_name_H-M   'P 1'
#
loop_
_entity.id
_entity.type
_entity.pdbx_description
1 polymer ?
#
loop_
_entity_poly.entity_id
_entity_poly.type
_entity_poly.pdbx_seq_one_letter_code
_entity_poly.pdbx_strand_id
1 'polypeptide(L)'
;MIATIHDNTQLPLIDVAGILLVPGRRHRLGYKKKTNQFLSSPYTDCTTKIPLAMQAMFNKYEGADYAYSQGVCYTLCTQAYIYQECGCVSPLQWSARSVVLPGTNTRIEAPLCNFTDTCYLKATVRISKTTSIWNYFCSDCLQECSTVSFTVTPSSVAAPSLPYAYMTKTFVESLSIPLPSKWSTDWLYEVQNNFVSLEVVCES
;
A
#
# COMPACT_ATOMS: atom_id res chain seq x y z
N MET A 1 10.84 -9.25 2.76
CA MET A 1 10.76 -7.80 2.45
C MET A 1 9.69 -7.60 1.39
N ILE A 2 8.98 -6.47 1.35
CA ILE A 2 7.99 -6.16 0.31
C ILE A 2 8.44 -4.89 -0.41
N ALA A 3 8.35 -4.88 -1.73
CA ALA A 3 8.55 -3.69 -2.57
C ALA A 3 7.27 -3.37 -3.34
N THR A 4 7.11 -2.13 -3.78
CA THR A 4 6.01 -1.72 -4.66
C THR A 4 6.51 -0.69 -5.67
N ILE A 5 5.96 -0.70 -6.88
CA ILE A 5 6.22 0.29 -7.92
C ILE A 5 4.92 1.06 -8.13
N HIS A 6 4.95 2.37 -7.90
CA HIS A 6 3.80 3.24 -8.01
C HIS A 6 4.20 4.59 -8.60
N ASP A 7 3.21 5.37 -9.03
CA ASP A 7 3.43 6.73 -9.50
C ASP A 7 3.69 7.64 -8.30
N ASN A 8 4.56 8.64 -8.45
CA ASN A 8 4.94 9.55 -7.37
C ASN A 8 3.76 10.38 -6.84
N THR A 9 2.72 10.56 -7.66
CA THR A 9 1.49 11.26 -7.29
C THR A 9 0.44 10.34 -6.66
N GLN A 10 0.69 9.03 -6.55
CA GLN A 10 -0.27 8.08 -5.98
C GLN A 10 0.21 7.53 -4.64
N LEU A 11 -0.73 7.35 -3.72
CA LEU A 11 -0.45 6.67 -2.46
C LEU A 11 -0.05 5.21 -2.72
N PRO A 12 1.07 4.72 -2.19
CA PRO A 12 1.47 3.33 -2.34
C PRO A 12 0.52 2.40 -1.57
N LEU A 13 -0.31 1.65 -2.30
CA LEU A 13 -1.18 0.62 -1.74
C LEU A 13 -0.45 -0.74 -1.66
N ILE A 14 0.41 -0.89 -0.65
CA ILE A 14 1.28 -2.07 -0.48
C ILE A 14 0.49 -3.39 -0.37
N ASP A 15 -0.71 -3.36 0.21
CA ASP A 15 -1.55 -4.56 0.36
C ASP A 15 -2.09 -5.08 -0.98
N VAL A 16 -2.12 -4.22 -2.01
CA VAL A 16 -2.66 -4.55 -3.34
C VAL A 16 -1.54 -4.77 -4.35
N ALA A 17 -0.53 -3.90 -4.35
CA ALA A 17 0.55 -3.87 -5.33
C ALA A 17 1.91 -4.31 -4.75
N GLY A 18 1.90 -4.99 -3.60
CA GLY A 18 3.09 -5.49 -2.94
C GLY A 18 3.72 -6.67 -3.68
N ILE A 19 5.03 -6.59 -3.86
CA ILE A 19 5.86 -7.64 -4.46
C ILE A 19 6.74 -8.22 -3.36
N LEU A 20 6.55 -9.51 -3.07
CA LEU A 20 7.33 -10.21 -2.06
C LEU A 20 8.76 -10.45 -2.57
N LEU A 21 9.74 -9.90 -1.84
CA LEU A 21 11.16 -10.12 -2.05
C LEU A 21 11.67 -11.16 -1.04
N VAL A 22 11.92 -12.36 -1.55
CA VAL A 22 12.44 -13.50 -0.78
C VAL A 22 13.93 -13.28 -0.49
N PRO A 23 14.39 -13.44 0.77
CA PRO A 23 15.82 -13.43 1.10
C PRO A 23 16.63 -14.52 0.39
N GLY A 24 17.94 -14.35 0.35
CA GLY A 24 18.87 -15.23 -0.37
C GLY A 24 18.79 -15.11 -1.88
N ARG A 25 18.25 -14.01 -2.38
CA ARG A 25 18.04 -13.79 -3.80
C ARG A 25 18.35 -12.37 -4.21
N ARG A 26 18.84 -12.25 -5.45
CA ARG A 26 18.87 -11.00 -6.19
C ARG A 26 17.63 -10.97 -7.07
N HIS A 27 16.83 -9.93 -6.89
CA HIS A 27 15.59 -9.69 -7.60
C HIS A 27 15.80 -8.63 -8.66
N ARG A 28 15.21 -8.83 -9.83
CA ARG A 28 15.08 -7.82 -10.87
C ARG A 28 13.61 -7.63 -11.19
N LEU A 29 13.14 -6.40 -11.03
CA LEU A 29 11.78 -5.99 -11.39
C LEU A 29 11.87 -5.18 -12.67
N GLY A 30 11.51 -5.80 -13.79
CA GLY A 30 11.21 -5.08 -15.02
C GLY A 30 9.83 -4.43 -14.90
N TYR A 31 9.66 -3.18 -15.34
CA TYR A 31 8.35 -2.54 -15.33
C TYR A 31 8.04 -1.78 -16.61
N LYS A 32 6.76 -1.79 -16.99
CA LYS A 32 6.21 -0.95 -18.06
C LYS A 32 5.18 0.01 -17.48
N LYS A 33 5.38 1.31 -17.70
CA LYS A 33 4.42 2.35 -17.30
C LYS A 33 3.37 2.53 -18.39
N LYS A 34 2.09 2.45 -18.02
CA LYS A 34 0.96 2.80 -18.88
C LYS A 34 0.20 3.94 -18.24
N THR A 35 -0.06 4.99 -19.02
CA THR A 35 -0.94 6.09 -18.61
C THR A 35 -2.21 6.02 -19.44
N ASN A 36 -3.36 6.03 -18.78
CA ASN A 36 -4.66 6.17 -19.43
C ASN A 36 -5.24 7.52 -19.02
N GLN A 37 -5.70 8.29 -20.01
CA GLN A 37 -6.42 9.54 -19.78
C GLN A 37 -7.85 9.37 -20.29
N PHE A 38 -8.80 9.74 -19.45
CA PHE A 38 -10.22 9.76 -19.79
C PHE A 38 -10.62 11.19 -20.09
N LEU A 39 -11.42 11.37 -21.14
CA LEU A 39 -12.04 12.66 -21.41
C LEU A 39 -13.10 12.92 -20.34
N SER A 40 -13.08 14.11 -19.77
CA SER A 40 -14.11 14.54 -18.82
C SER A 40 -15.50 14.57 -19.46
N SER A 41 -16.52 14.87 -18.64
CA SER A 41 -17.89 15.10 -19.09
C SER A 41 -17.94 15.93 -20.39
N PRO A 42 -18.74 15.53 -21.40
CA PRO A 42 -19.80 14.50 -21.35
C PRO A 42 -19.35 13.06 -21.64
N TYR A 43 -18.05 12.80 -21.87
CA TYR A 43 -17.59 11.49 -22.37
C TYR A 43 -17.38 10.46 -21.26
N THR A 44 -16.88 10.88 -20.11
CA THR A 44 -16.70 10.03 -18.94
C THR A 44 -16.98 10.83 -17.68
N ASP A 45 -17.67 10.21 -16.74
CA ASP A 45 -17.86 10.75 -15.40
C ASP A 45 -16.63 10.41 -14.54
N CYS A 46 -15.60 11.26 -14.66
CA CYS A 46 -14.34 11.13 -13.94
C CYS A 46 -14.07 12.36 -13.08
N THR A 47 -13.21 12.22 -12.08
CA THR A 47 -12.81 13.32 -11.20
C THR A 47 -11.31 13.35 -10.96
N THR A 48 -10.83 14.56 -10.65
CA THR A 48 -9.51 14.83 -10.06
C THR A 48 -9.64 15.44 -8.66
N LYS A 49 -10.88 15.65 -8.19
CA LYS A 49 -11.16 16.30 -6.90
C LYS A 49 -10.86 15.35 -5.75
N ILE A 50 -9.97 15.78 -4.86
CA ILE A 50 -9.62 15.04 -3.64
C ILE A 50 -10.69 15.30 -2.57
N PRO A 51 -11.44 14.28 -2.10
CA PRO A 51 -12.44 14.45 -1.05
C PRO A 51 -11.79 14.71 0.31
N LEU A 52 -12.53 15.34 1.23
CA LEU A 52 -12.03 15.73 2.56
C LEU A 52 -11.44 14.55 3.35
N ALA A 53 -12.06 13.37 3.29
CA ALA A 53 -11.55 12.16 3.95
C ALA A 53 -10.15 11.77 3.44
N MET A 54 -9.92 11.92 2.13
CA MET A 54 -8.65 11.60 1.50
C MET A 54 -7.59 12.65 1.82
N GLN A 55 -7.96 13.95 1.80
CA GLN A 55 -7.07 15.03 2.27
C GLN A 55 -6.64 14.82 3.73
N ALA A 56 -7.58 14.43 4.60
CA ALA A 56 -7.31 14.16 6.01
C ALA A 56 -6.29 13.02 6.20
N MET A 57 -6.37 11.98 5.36
CA MET A 57 -5.41 10.88 5.32
C MET A 57 -4.05 11.34 4.77
N PHE A 58 -4.01 12.07 3.66
CA PHE A 58 -2.75 12.56 3.04
C PHE A 58 -1.98 13.51 3.94
N ASN A 59 -2.66 14.35 4.73
CA ASN A 59 -2.02 15.22 5.72
C ASN A 59 -1.22 14.46 6.79
N LYS A 60 -1.46 13.15 7.00
CA LYS A 60 -0.64 12.32 7.90
C LYS A 60 0.68 11.88 7.27
N TYR A 61 0.84 12.01 5.96
CA TYR A 61 2.05 11.68 5.21
C TYR A 61 2.88 12.94 4.93
N GLU A 62 3.12 13.77 5.95
CA GLU A 62 3.99 14.96 5.87
C GLU A 62 3.64 15.94 4.75
N GLY A 63 2.35 16.03 4.38
CA GLY A 63 1.88 16.92 3.31
C GLY A 63 2.18 16.41 1.90
N ALA A 64 2.33 15.09 1.72
CA ALA A 64 2.45 14.49 0.40
C ALA A 64 1.31 14.92 -0.53
N ASP A 65 1.68 15.46 -1.71
CA ASP A 65 0.75 15.95 -2.73
C ASP A 65 0.25 14.80 -3.60
N TYR A 66 -0.47 13.87 -2.96
CA TYR A 66 -1.08 12.75 -3.65
C TYR A 66 -2.35 13.21 -4.39
N ALA A 67 -2.49 12.71 -5.61
CA ALA A 67 -3.68 12.90 -6.43
C ALA A 67 -4.86 12.05 -5.92
N TYR A 68 -6.05 12.36 -6.44
CA TYR A 68 -7.22 11.53 -6.23
C TYR A 68 -6.95 10.09 -6.68
N SER A 69 -7.35 9.13 -5.85
CA SER A 69 -7.36 7.71 -6.21
C SER A 69 -8.71 7.08 -5.88
N GLN A 70 -9.30 6.39 -6.84
CA GLN A 70 -10.58 5.71 -6.69
C GLN A 70 -10.47 4.56 -5.68
N GLY A 71 -9.38 3.78 -5.72
CA GLY A 71 -9.12 2.71 -4.75
C GLY A 71 -9.01 3.22 -3.31
N VAL A 72 -8.37 4.38 -3.11
CA VAL A 72 -8.32 5.05 -1.82
C VAL A 72 -9.71 5.56 -1.40
N CYS A 73 -10.49 6.11 -2.33
CA CYS A 73 -11.85 6.55 -2.04
C CYS A 73 -12.72 5.39 -1.53
N TYR A 74 -12.70 4.23 -2.21
CA TYR A 74 -13.44 3.04 -1.79
C TYR A 74 -12.99 2.50 -0.43
N THR A 75 -11.70 2.57 -0.17
CA THR A 75 -11.12 2.27 1.15
C THR A 75 -11.73 3.17 2.23
N LEU A 76 -11.75 4.49 2.01
CA LEU A 76 -12.24 5.45 3.00
C LEU A 76 -13.76 5.41 3.21
N CYS A 77 -14.56 5.21 2.16
CA CYS A 77 -16.00 5.05 2.34
C CYS A 77 -16.34 3.75 3.11
N THR A 78 -15.56 2.69 2.91
CA THR A 78 -15.69 1.45 3.69
C THR A 78 -15.40 1.72 5.17
N GLN A 79 -14.37 2.51 5.48
CA GLN A 79 -14.08 2.95 6.85
C GLN A 79 -15.22 3.77 7.45
N ALA A 80 -15.84 4.65 6.67
CA ALA A 80 -16.96 5.47 7.13
C ALA A 80 -18.15 4.61 7.58
N TYR A 81 -18.46 3.54 6.83
CA TYR A 81 -19.50 2.60 7.24
C TYR A 81 -19.14 1.82 8.50
N ILE A 82 -17.92 1.25 8.56
CA ILE A 82 -17.46 0.49 9.74
C ILE A 82 -17.51 1.37 10.98
N TYR A 83 -17.08 2.63 10.86
CA TYR A 83 -17.16 3.59 11.95
C TYR A 83 -18.61 3.88 12.35
N GLN A 84 -19.52 4.07 11.39
CA GLN A 84 -20.93 4.31 11.71
C GLN A 84 -21.58 3.14 12.46
N GLU A 85 -21.23 1.89 12.12
CA GLU A 85 -21.80 0.70 12.76
C GLU A 85 -21.13 0.35 14.10
N CYS A 86 -19.81 0.54 14.20
CA CYS A 86 -19.01 -0.03 15.29
C CYS A 86 -18.19 1.02 16.10
N GLY A 87 -18.19 2.29 15.70
CA GLY A 87 -17.45 3.36 16.38
C GLY A 87 -15.93 3.28 16.24
N CYS A 88 -15.41 2.44 15.36
CA CYS A 88 -13.99 2.20 15.14
C CYS A 88 -13.68 2.00 13.65
N VAL A 89 -12.40 2.03 13.28
CA VAL A 89 -11.92 1.82 11.90
C VAL A 89 -11.04 0.57 11.80
N SER A 90 -10.87 0.02 10.61
CA SER A 90 -10.08 -1.18 10.36
C SER A 90 -8.64 -1.02 10.88
N PRO A 91 -8.14 -1.99 11.67
CA PRO A 91 -6.75 -1.99 12.11
C PRO A 91 -5.75 -2.23 10.97
N LEU A 92 -6.19 -2.68 9.78
CA LEU A 92 -5.34 -2.82 8.59
C LEU A 92 -5.06 -1.47 7.90
N GLN A 93 -5.86 -0.45 8.18
CA GLN A 93 -5.79 0.85 7.50
C GLN A 93 -5.41 1.96 8.49
N TRP A 94 -4.30 1.74 9.20
CA TRP A 94 -3.84 2.60 10.30
C TRP A 94 -3.61 4.06 9.91
N SER A 95 -3.32 4.36 8.64
CA SER A 95 -3.18 5.71 8.11
C SER A 95 -4.53 6.39 7.85
N ALA A 96 -5.60 5.62 7.66
CA ALA A 96 -6.96 6.07 7.36
C ALA A 96 -7.86 6.21 8.61
N ARG A 97 -7.30 6.66 9.74
CA ARG A 97 -8.07 6.84 10.99
C ARG A 97 -9.03 8.02 11.00
N SER A 98 -8.99 8.84 9.97
CA SER A 98 -9.84 10.01 9.80
C SER A 98 -11.02 9.63 8.91
N VAL A 99 -12.23 9.77 9.44
CA VAL A 99 -13.48 9.44 8.75
C VAL A 99 -14.27 10.71 8.47
N VAL A 100 -14.97 10.75 7.34
CA VAL A 100 -16.01 11.74 7.03
C VAL A 100 -17.26 10.96 6.66
N LEU A 101 -18.36 11.20 7.37
CA LEU A 101 -19.63 10.51 7.11
C LEU A 101 -20.37 11.16 5.92
N PRO A 102 -21.15 10.37 5.14
CA PRO A 102 -21.94 10.89 4.03
C PRO A 102 -22.82 12.09 4.45
N GLY A 103 -22.84 13.14 3.63
CA GLY A 103 -23.62 14.36 3.90
C GLY A 103 -23.04 15.28 4.98
N THR A 104 -21.85 14.98 5.51
CA THR A 104 -21.16 15.81 6.50
C THR A 104 -19.85 16.37 5.95
N ASN A 105 -19.37 17.47 6.55
CA ASN A 105 -18.04 18.03 6.30
C ASN A 105 -17.14 17.93 7.54
N THR A 106 -17.50 17.06 8.48
CA THR A 106 -16.80 16.93 9.75
C THR A 106 -15.83 15.78 9.67
N ARG A 107 -14.55 16.07 9.92
CA ARG A 107 -13.52 15.05 10.11
C ARG A 107 -13.61 14.49 11.52
N ILE A 108 -13.69 13.17 11.62
CA ILE A 108 -13.73 12.44 12.88
C ILE A 108 -12.49 11.56 12.98
N GLU A 109 -11.72 11.69 14.06
CA GLU A 109 -10.65 10.73 14.36
C GLU A 109 -11.23 9.53 15.12
N ALA A 110 -11.01 8.33 14.60
CA ALA A 110 -11.55 7.11 15.16
C ALA A 110 -10.46 6.21 15.79
N PRO A 111 -10.80 5.42 16.82
CA PRO A 111 -9.95 4.35 17.31
C PRO A 111 -9.89 3.18 16.33
N LEU A 112 -8.84 2.36 16.41
CA LEU A 112 -8.76 1.12 15.66
C LEU A 112 -9.67 0.06 16.29
N CYS A 113 -10.39 -0.70 15.47
CA CYS A 113 -11.12 -1.89 15.92
C CYS A 113 -10.15 -2.98 16.36
N ASN A 114 -10.60 -3.86 17.25
CA ASN A 114 -9.93 -5.14 17.49
C ASN A 114 -10.21 -6.08 16.30
N PHE A 115 -9.18 -6.77 15.79
CA PHE A 115 -9.31 -7.74 14.70
C PHE A 115 -10.31 -8.86 14.98
N THR A 116 -10.52 -9.21 16.24
CA THR A 116 -11.46 -10.26 16.66
C THR A 116 -12.85 -9.71 17.02
N ASP A 117 -13.07 -8.40 16.90
CA ASP A 117 -14.36 -7.78 17.23
C ASP A 117 -15.46 -8.23 16.27
N THR A 118 -16.56 -8.75 16.83
CA THR A 118 -17.65 -9.30 16.02
C THR A 118 -18.44 -8.25 15.24
N CYS A 119 -18.53 -7.01 15.74
CA CYS A 119 -19.15 -5.91 15.00
C CYS A 119 -18.30 -5.59 13.77
N TYR A 120 -16.99 -5.37 13.95
CA TYR A 120 -16.06 -5.07 12.86
C TYR A 120 -16.10 -6.13 11.75
N LEU A 121 -16.02 -7.41 12.12
CA LEU A 121 -16.07 -8.51 11.15
C LEU A 121 -17.39 -8.55 10.37
N LYS A 122 -18.53 -8.36 11.08
CA LYS A 122 -19.86 -8.33 10.44
C LYS A 122 -20.03 -7.11 9.54
N ALA A 123 -19.61 -5.92 9.98
CA ALA A 123 -19.71 -4.69 9.20
C ALA A 123 -18.90 -4.80 7.89
N THR A 124 -17.67 -5.30 7.98
CA THR A 124 -16.80 -5.52 6.80
C THR A 124 -17.45 -6.45 5.76
N VAL A 125 -18.08 -7.54 6.22
CA VAL A 125 -18.81 -8.46 5.33
C VAL A 125 -20.11 -7.82 4.80
N ARG A 126 -20.79 -7.01 5.60
CA ARG A 126 -22.07 -6.42 5.24
C ARG A 126 -21.95 -5.38 4.13
N ILE A 127 -20.98 -4.46 4.22
CA ILE A 127 -20.76 -3.45 3.17
C ILE A 127 -20.31 -4.07 1.85
N SER A 128 -19.47 -5.10 1.89
CA SER A 128 -19.01 -5.80 0.67
C SER A 128 -20.13 -6.61 -0.01
N LYS A 129 -21.21 -6.96 0.71
CA LYS A 129 -22.33 -7.76 0.18
C LYS A 129 -23.61 -6.98 -0.09
N THR A 130 -23.72 -5.74 0.37
CA THR A 130 -24.97 -4.98 0.31
C THR A 130 -24.83 -3.76 -0.59
N THR A 131 -25.32 -3.86 -1.82
CA THR A 131 -25.20 -2.81 -2.85
C THR A 131 -25.78 -1.47 -2.42
N SER A 132 -26.91 -1.44 -1.67
CA SER A 132 -27.49 -0.19 -1.21
C SER A 132 -26.62 0.54 -0.19
N ILE A 133 -25.95 -0.20 0.71
CA ILE A 133 -24.98 0.37 1.65
C ILE A 133 -23.77 0.89 0.89
N TRP A 134 -23.22 0.08 -0.02
CA TRP A 134 -22.09 0.49 -0.86
C TRP A 134 -22.40 1.78 -1.61
N ASN A 135 -23.55 1.85 -2.30
CA ASN A 135 -23.95 3.02 -3.07
C ASN A 135 -24.17 4.24 -2.17
N TYR A 136 -24.69 4.08 -0.95
CA TYR A 136 -24.90 5.21 -0.04
C TYR A 136 -23.58 5.78 0.50
N PHE A 137 -22.60 4.94 0.85
CA PHE A 137 -21.33 5.41 1.40
C PHE A 137 -20.31 5.80 0.32
N CYS A 138 -20.35 5.15 -0.84
CA CYS A 138 -19.30 5.22 -1.86
C CYS A 138 -19.78 5.85 -3.18
N SER A 139 -20.95 6.52 -3.22
CA SER A 139 -21.49 7.18 -4.42
C SER A 139 -20.52 8.18 -5.03
N ASP A 140 -19.74 8.87 -4.18
CA ASP A 140 -18.89 9.98 -4.58
C ASP A 140 -17.52 9.51 -5.10
N CYS A 141 -17.26 8.20 -5.06
CA CYS A 141 -16.03 7.59 -5.54
C CYS A 141 -16.08 7.36 -7.06
N LEU A 142 -16.00 8.48 -7.80
CA LEU A 142 -15.92 8.50 -9.26
C LEU A 142 -14.58 7.92 -9.76
N GLN A 143 -14.53 7.57 -11.04
CA GLN A 143 -13.30 7.12 -11.69
C GLN A 143 -12.25 8.23 -11.76
N GLU A 144 -10.96 7.91 -11.66
CA GLU A 144 -9.90 8.91 -11.90
C GLU A 144 -9.86 9.35 -13.37
N CYS A 145 -9.74 10.65 -13.64
CA CYS A 145 -9.59 11.16 -15.02
C CYS A 145 -8.25 10.78 -15.66
N SER A 146 -7.24 10.45 -14.86
CA SER A 146 -5.96 9.94 -15.33
C SER A 146 -5.50 8.82 -14.41
N THR A 147 -5.26 7.64 -14.97
CA THR A 147 -4.69 6.51 -14.23
C THR A 147 -3.30 6.19 -14.75
N VAL A 148 -2.40 5.90 -13.82
CA VAL A 148 -1.10 5.33 -14.11
C VAL A 148 -1.10 3.90 -13.58
N SER A 149 -0.76 2.94 -14.44
CA SER A 149 -0.56 1.55 -14.03
C SER A 149 0.83 1.06 -14.43
N PHE A 150 1.33 0.11 -13.65
CA PHE A 150 2.63 -0.52 -13.87
C PHE A 150 2.42 -2.01 -14.06
N THR A 151 2.79 -2.52 -15.24
CA THR A 151 2.96 -3.96 -15.41
C THR A 151 4.35 -4.32 -14.96
N VAL A 152 4.47 -5.18 -13.95
CA VAL A 152 5.77 -5.56 -13.37
C VAL A 152 6.07 -7.03 -13.70
N THR A 153 7.26 -7.28 -14.22
CA THR A 153 7.79 -8.60 -14.54
C THR A 153 8.90 -8.94 -13.55
N PRO A 154 8.59 -9.70 -12.47
CA PRO A 154 9.59 -10.08 -11.49
C PRO A 154 10.44 -11.24 -12.01
N SER A 155 11.73 -11.19 -11.74
CA SER A 155 12.66 -12.30 -11.90
C SER A 155 13.64 -12.32 -10.74
N SER A 156 14.17 -13.49 -10.40
CA SER A 156 15.13 -13.60 -9.30
C SER A 156 16.07 -14.77 -9.45
N VAL A 157 17.29 -14.61 -8.93
CA VAL A 157 18.33 -15.64 -8.90
C VAL A 157 18.89 -15.78 -7.50
N ALA A 158 19.40 -16.96 -7.16
CA ALA A 158 20.03 -17.20 -5.86
C ALA A 158 21.26 -16.28 -5.69
N ALA A 159 21.37 -15.64 -4.53
CA ALA A 159 22.44 -14.70 -4.21
C ALA A 159 22.60 -14.55 -2.69
N PRO A 160 23.77 -14.13 -2.18
CA PRO A 160 25.00 -13.84 -2.92
C PRO A 160 25.75 -15.12 -3.28
N SER A 161 26.57 -15.08 -4.33
CA SER A 161 27.56 -16.14 -4.55
C SER A 161 28.65 -16.06 -3.46
N LEU A 162 29.39 -17.15 -3.24
CA LEU A 162 30.32 -17.26 -2.12
C LEU A 162 31.33 -16.09 -2.01
N PRO A 163 31.98 -15.60 -3.10
CA PRO A 163 32.87 -14.45 -3.01
C PRO A 163 32.15 -13.17 -2.54
N TYR A 164 30.93 -12.93 -3.03
CA TYR A 164 30.12 -11.80 -2.59
C TYR A 164 29.61 -11.98 -1.16
N ALA A 165 29.38 -13.22 -0.71
CA ALA A 165 29.00 -13.49 0.67
C ALA A 165 30.12 -13.07 1.65
N TYR A 166 31.38 -13.34 1.31
CA TYR A 166 32.53 -12.87 2.09
C TYR A 166 32.62 -11.35 2.12
N MET A 167 32.41 -10.67 0.98
CA MET A 167 32.38 -9.20 0.95
C MET A 167 31.25 -8.63 1.81
N THR A 168 30.05 -9.23 1.73
CA THR A 168 28.92 -8.86 2.59
C THR A 168 29.25 -9.06 4.06
N LYS A 169 29.93 -10.16 4.42
CA LYS A 169 30.39 -10.41 5.80
C LYS A 169 31.29 -9.28 6.29
N THR A 170 32.35 -8.97 5.54
CA THR A 170 33.29 -7.90 5.90
C THR A 170 32.60 -6.55 6.02
N PHE A 171 31.67 -6.23 5.11
CA PHE A 171 30.86 -5.02 5.20
C PHE A 171 30.04 -4.99 6.49
N VAL A 172 29.26 -6.05 6.78
CA VAL A 172 28.43 -6.13 7.99
C VAL A 172 29.28 -6.01 9.27
N GLU A 173 30.43 -6.68 9.33
CA GLU A 173 31.35 -6.61 10.49
C GLU A 173 32.00 -5.23 10.67
N SER A 174 32.08 -4.43 9.60
CA SER A 174 32.54 -3.04 9.67
C SER A 174 31.46 -2.05 10.14
N LEU A 175 30.19 -2.47 10.12
CA LEU A 175 29.09 -1.66 10.61
C LEU A 175 28.96 -1.81 12.13
N SER A 176 28.65 -0.72 12.82
CA SER A 176 28.34 -0.74 14.26
C SER A 176 26.89 -1.17 14.53
N ILE A 177 26.47 -2.29 13.96
CA ILE A 177 25.11 -2.84 14.13
C ILE A 177 25.16 -4.18 14.89
N PRO A 178 24.10 -4.53 15.64
CA PRO A 178 24.01 -5.84 16.28
C PRO A 178 24.08 -6.98 15.26
N LEU A 179 24.94 -7.96 15.52
CA LEU A 179 25.10 -9.15 14.69
C LEU A 179 24.11 -10.26 15.11
N PRO A 180 23.67 -11.11 14.18
CA PRO A 180 22.89 -12.30 14.51
C PRO A 180 23.60 -13.19 15.52
N SER A 181 22.84 -13.90 16.37
CA SER A 181 23.41 -14.73 17.45
C SER A 181 24.31 -15.86 16.95
N LYS A 182 24.09 -16.35 15.73
CA LYS A 182 24.90 -17.40 15.10
C LYS A 182 25.99 -16.85 14.18
N TRP A 183 26.23 -15.54 14.14
CA TRP A 183 27.18 -14.95 13.20
C TRP A 183 28.60 -15.53 13.35
N SER A 184 29.09 -15.73 14.57
CA SER A 184 30.44 -16.28 14.79
C SER A 184 30.61 -17.73 14.29
N THR A 185 29.53 -18.51 14.21
CA THR A 185 29.57 -19.94 13.89
C THR A 185 29.00 -20.29 12.51
N ASP A 186 28.04 -19.51 12.01
CA ASP A 186 27.26 -19.79 10.81
C ASP A 186 26.93 -18.52 10.02
N TRP A 187 27.89 -17.58 9.95
CA TRP A 187 27.70 -16.32 9.22
C TRP A 187 27.27 -16.53 7.77
N LEU A 188 27.68 -17.62 7.11
CA LEU A 188 27.35 -17.84 5.70
C LEU A 188 25.86 -18.11 5.53
N TYR A 189 25.28 -18.97 6.37
CA TYR A 189 23.83 -19.17 6.40
C TYR A 189 23.09 -17.89 6.76
N GLU A 190 23.59 -17.12 7.74
CA GLU A 190 22.99 -15.85 8.12
C GLU A 190 22.99 -14.84 6.96
N VAL A 191 24.10 -14.71 6.23
CA VAL A 191 24.16 -13.87 5.02
C VAL A 191 23.18 -14.37 3.98
N GLN A 192 23.18 -15.67 3.67
CA GLN A 192 22.31 -16.23 2.63
C GLN A 192 20.82 -16.13 2.97
N ASN A 193 20.41 -16.21 4.24
CA ASN A 193 19.00 -16.13 4.60
C ASN A 193 18.50 -14.71 4.91
N ASN A 194 19.39 -13.72 4.99
CA ASN A 194 19.02 -12.33 5.26
C ASN A 194 19.37 -11.37 4.12
N PHE A 195 20.15 -11.81 3.12
CA PHE A 195 20.50 -10.98 1.96
C PHE A 195 19.33 -10.78 1.02
N VAL A 196 19.06 -9.54 0.64
CA VAL A 196 18.15 -9.18 -0.46
C VAL A 196 18.86 -8.14 -1.32
N SER A 197 18.93 -8.39 -2.62
CA SER A 197 19.33 -7.38 -3.60
C SER A 197 18.17 -7.12 -4.54
N LEU A 198 17.92 -5.85 -4.85
CA LEU A 198 16.83 -5.41 -5.72
C LEU A 198 17.38 -4.52 -6.82
N GLU A 199 17.03 -4.84 -8.05
CA GLU A 199 17.28 -4.05 -9.24
C GLU A 199 15.94 -3.73 -9.91
N VAL A 200 15.70 -2.47 -10.25
CA VAL A 200 14.45 -2.03 -10.89
C VAL A 200 14.80 -1.43 -12.25
N VAL A 201 14.17 -1.92 -13.30
CA VAL A 201 14.50 -1.56 -14.69
C VAL A 201 13.22 -1.22 -15.45
N CYS A 202 13.21 -0.07 -16.12
CA CYS A 202 12.14 0.27 -17.06
C CYS A 202 12.29 -0.56 -18.33
N GLU A 203 11.30 -1.36 -18.66
CA GLU A 203 11.23 -2.11 -19.91
C GLU A 203 10.55 -1.21 -20.95
N SER A 204 11.26 -0.88 -22.03
CA SER A 204 10.72 -0.09 -23.15
C SER A 204 9.44 -0.67 -23.74
#